data_AF-A0A164IQC4-F1
#
_entry.id   AF-A0A164IQC4-F1
#
_cell.length_a   1.000
_cell.length_b   1.000
_cell.length_c   1.000
_cell.angle_alpha   90.00
_cell.angle_beta   90.00
_cell.angle_gamma   90.00
#
_symmetry.space_group_name_H-M   'P 1'
#
loop_
_entity.id
_entity.type
_entity.pdbx_description
1 polymer ?
#
loop_
_entity_poly.entity_id
_entity_poly.type
_entity_poly.pdbx_seq_one_letter_code
_entity_poly.pdbx_strand_id
1 'polypeptide(L)'
;MLRAVGYINSALPGWPNNEDRVQRHARSLGYHLARVLVYSTSTVDDPIARLLNTARNYDAAAVITPTLEHIGGDPAPIRAVCDLEIIYPATTYART
;
A
#
# COMPACT_ATOMS: atom_id res chain seq x y z
N MET A 1 -6.83 -17.14 -3.17
CA MET A 1 -6.57 -16.02 -2.23
C MET A 1 -5.85 -14.93 -2.99
N LEU A 2 -6.38 -13.72 -3.04
CA LEU A 2 -5.79 -12.61 -3.78
C LEU A 2 -4.55 -12.07 -3.03
N ARG A 3 -3.55 -11.58 -3.77
CA ARG A 3 -2.34 -11.00 -3.17
C ARG A 3 -2.51 -9.51 -2.94
N ALA A 4 -1.92 -9.02 -1.85
CA ALA A 4 -1.78 -7.59 -1.60
C ALA A 4 -0.33 -7.21 -1.34
N VAL A 5 0.01 -5.95 -1.60
CA VAL A 5 1.28 -5.33 -1.20
C VAL A 5 0.97 -4.23 -0.19
N GLY A 6 1.67 -4.24 0.94
CA GLY A 6 1.62 -3.19 1.94
C GLY A 6 2.56 -2.06 1.57
N TYR A 7 2.16 -0.81 1.80
CA TYR A 7 3.01 0.35 1.60
C TYR A 7 2.93 1.33 2.77
N ILE A 8 4.10 1.71 3.27
CA ILE A 8 4.28 2.66 4.36
C ILE A 8 5.34 3.66 3.95
N ASN A 9 4.94 4.93 3.87
CA ASN A 9 5.88 6.03 3.92
C ASN A 9 6.43 6.20 5.36
N SER A 10 7.70 5.90 5.61
CA SER A 10 8.34 5.98 6.93
C SER A 10 8.66 7.42 7.38
N ALA A 11 8.54 8.41 6.49
CA ALA A 11 8.61 9.81 6.88
C ALA A 11 7.32 10.30 7.58
N LEU A 12 6.23 9.52 7.53
CA LEU A 12 4.97 9.83 8.20
C LEU A 12 4.85 9.12 9.56
N PRO A 13 4.03 9.66 10.49
CA PRO A 13 3.84 9.07 11.81
C PRO A 13 3.29 7.64 11.78
N GLY A 14 3.58 6.89 12.85
CA GLY A 14 2.99 5.57 13.10
C GLY A 14 3.82 4.39 12.61
N TRP A 15 4.93 4.60 11.90
CA TRP A 15 5.95 3.56 11.74
C TRP A 15 6.71 3.35 13.07
N PRO A 16 6.99 2.11 13.52
CA PRO A 16 6.75 0.82 12.84
C PRO A 16 5.36 0.19 13.05
N ASN A 17 4.53 0.70 13.98
CA ASN A 17 3.21 0.13 14.30
C ASN A 17 2.26 -0.02 13.09
N ASN A 18 2.44 0.79 12.05
CA ASN A 18 1.69 0.70 10.80
C ASN A 18 1.93 -0.63 10.04
N GLU A 19 3.07 -1.29 10.22
CA GLU A 19 3.33 -2.61 9.61
C GLU A 19 2.33 -3.66 10.12
N ASP A 20 2.16 -3.74 11.43
CA ASP A 20 1.17 -4.61 12.07
C ASP A 20 -0.26 -4.28 11.64
N ARG A 21 -0.58 -2.98 11.49
CA ARG A 21 -1.91 -2.53 11.06
C ARG A 21 -2.20 -2.98 9.63
N VAL A 22 -1.25 -2.79 8.71
CA VAL A 22 -1.38 -3.27 7.32
C VAL A 22 -1.52 -4.79 7.28
N GLN A 23 -0.74 -5.51 8.08
CA GLN A 23 -0.83 -6.97 8.14
C GLN A 23 -2.19 -7.46 8.66
N ARG A 24 -2.69 -6.88 9.75
CA ARG A 24 -4.01 -7.22 10.32
C ARG A 24 -5.14 -6.88 9.35
N HIS A 25 -5.06 -5.73 8.69
CA HIS A 25 -6.09 -5.30 7.74
C HIS A 25 -6.13 -6.20 6.50
N ALA A 26 -4.97 -6.55 5.94
CA ALA A 26 -4.88 -7.51 4.84
C ALA A 26 -5.55 -8.85 5.19
N ARG A 27 -5.25 -9.38 6.39
CA ARG A 27 -5.85 -10.63 6.89
C ARG A 27 -7.37 -10.50 7.07
N SER A 28 -7.87 -9.39 7.59
CA SER A 28 -9.32 -9.20 7.78
C SER A 28 -10.09 -9.13 6.46
N LEU A 29 -9.44 -8.69 5.38
CA LEU A 29 -10.02 -8.67 4.02
C LEU A 29 -9.77 -9.97 3.23
N GLY A 30 -9.07 -10.96 3.81
CA GLY A 30 -8.76 -12.22 3.15
C GLY A 30 -7.64 -12.13 2.11
N TYR A 31 -6.82 -11.08 2.13
CA TYR A 31 -5.65 -10.95 1.26
C TYR A 31 -4.44 -11.73 1.81
N HIS A 32 -3.67 -12.30 0.90
CA HIS A 32 -2.31 -12.76 1.16
C HIS A 32 -1.35 -11.59 0.98
N LEU A 33 -0.90 -11.00 2.09
CA LEU A 33 0.07 -9.91 2.07
C LEU A 33 1.45 -10.43 1.64
N ALA A 34 1.78 -10.23 0.37
CA ALA A 34 2.98 -10.80 -0.25
C ALA A 34 4.26 -10.08 0.17
N ARG A 35 4.17 -8.78 0.43
CA ARG A 35 5.30 -7.93 0.87
C ARG A 35 4.77 -6.67 1.53
N VAL A 36 5.54 -6.10 2.47
CA VAL A 36 5.37 -4.73 2.98
C VAL A 36 6.58 -3.91 2.55
N LEU A 37 6.33 -2.77 1.91
CA LEU A 37 7.34 -1.81 1.51
C LEU A 37 7.33 -0.63 2.48
N VAL A 38 8.49 -0.33 3.05
CA VAL A 38 8.68 0.80 3.96
C VAL A 38 9.70 1.74 3.32
N TYR A 39 9.23 2.83 2.72
CA TYR A 39 10.06 3.76 1.97
C TYR A 39 9.94 5.19 2.49
N SER A 40 10.94 6.00 2.20
CA SER A 40 10.91 7.46 2.29
C SER A 40 11.67 8.02 1.10
N THR A 41 11.45 9.29 0.77
CA THR A 41 12.25 9.96 -0.27
C THR A 41 13.73 10.10 0.12
N SER A 42 14.06 9.93 1.40
CA SER A 42 15.46 9.86 1.86
C SER A 42 16.12 8.49 1.64
N THR A 43 15.34 7.44 1.34
CA THR A 43 15.85 6.07 1.15
C THR A 43 15.63 5.55 -0.27
N VAL A 44 14.70 6.15 -1.01
CA VAL A 44 14.29 5.74 -2.35
C VAL A 44 13.90 6.97 -3.16
N ASP A 45 14.50 7.14 -4.35
CA ASP A 45 14.28 8.31 -5.22
C ASP A 45 12.81 8.42 -5.72
N ASP A 46 12.20 7.30 -6.10
CA ASP A 46 10.80 7.25 -6.52
C ASP A 46 10.05 6.07 -5.84
N PRO A 47 9.53 6.30 -4.62
CA PRO A 47 8.84 5.28 -3.84
C PRO A 47 7.59 4.74 -4.55
N ILE A 48 6.84 5.59 -5.25
CA ILE A 48 5.59 5.22 -5.91
C ILE A 48 5.87 4.38 -7.15
N ALA A 49 6.84 4.73 -7.99
CA ALA A 49 7.22 3.88 -9.11
C ALA A 49 7.70 2.49 -8.64
N ARG A 50 8.48 2.43 -7.55
CA ARG A 50 8.93 1.14 -6.97
C ARG A 50 7.77 0.33 -6.39
N LEU A 51 6.80 0.98 -5.75
CA LEU A 51 5.56 0.34 -5.29
C LEU A 51 4.79 -0.27 -6.46
N LEU A 52 4.54 0.52 -7.52
CA LEU A 52 3.81 0.05 -8.70
C LEU A 52 4.50 -1.14 -9.39
N ASN A 53 5.82 -1.10 -9.51
CA ASN A 53 6.59 -2.22 -10.05
C ASN A 53 6.47 -3.46 -9.16
N THR A 54 6.49 -3.29 -7.84
CA THR A 54 6.30 -4.40 -6.89
C THR A 54 4.90 -4.98 -6.99
N ALA A 55 3.86 -4.14 -7.06
CA ALA A 55 2.48 -4.58 -7.21
C ALA A 55 2.29 -5.41 -8.50
N ARG A 56 2.87 -4.97 -9.63
CA ARG A 56 2.87 -5.74 -10.88
C ARG A 56 3.62 -7.07 -10.75
N ASN A 57 4.82 -7.06 -10.17
CA ASN A 57 5.66 -8.26 -10.04
C ASN A 57 5.01 -9.35 -9.17
N TYR A 58 4.23 -8.94 -8.17
CA TYR A 58 3.50 -9.86 -7.29
C TYR A 58 2.09 -10.20 -7.79
N ASP A 59 1.65 -9.65 -8.93
CA ASP A 59 0.26 -9.74 -9.40
C ASP A 59 -0.72 -9.38 -8.26
N ALA A 60 -0.45 -8.23 -7.64
CA ALA A 60 -1.21 -7.76 -6.49
C ALA A 60 -2.59 -7.28 -6.95
N ALA A 61 -3.64 -7.82 -6.32
CA ALA A 61 -5.00 -7.35 -6.50
C ALA A 61 -5.24 -6.01 -5.80
N ALA A 62 -4.50 -5.75 -4.72
CA ALA A 62 -4.60 -4.51 -3.95
C ALA A 62 -3.25 -4.03 -3.39
N VAL A 63 -3.13 -2.71 -3.26
CA VAL A 63 -2.16 -2.07 -2.36
C VAL A 63 -2.90 -1.64 -1.10
N ILE A 64 -2.29 -1.86 0.07
CA ILE A 64 -2.84 -1.48 1.37
C ILE A 64 -1.91 -0.46 2.03
N THR A 65 -2.46 0.67 2.47
CA THR A 65 -1.68 1.73 3.14
C THR A 65 -2.46 2.37 4.30
N PRO A 66 -1.78 2.89 5.34
CA PRO A 66 -2.49 3.44 6.51
C PRO A 66 -3.42 4.61 6.18
N THR A 67 -2.93 5.58 5.39
CA THR A 67 -3.65 6.80 4.99
C THR A 67 -3.28 7.16 3.56
N LEU A 68 -4.10 7.99 2.90
CA LEU A 68 -3.84 8.45 1.53
C LEU A 68 -2.54 9.28 1.42
N GLU A 69 -2.13 9.94 2.50
CA GLU A 69 -0.92 10.75 2.56
C GLU A 69 0.35 9.93 2.33
N HIS A 70 0.36 8.65 2.74
CA HIS A 70 1.53 7.79 2.51
C HIS A 70 1.86 7.71 1.02
N ILE A 71 0.86 7.68 0.14
CA ILE A 71 1.03 7.63 -1.32
C ILE A 71 0.99 9.00 -1.99
N GLY A 72 1.10 10.10 -1.23
CA GLY A 72 1.16 11.46 -1.75
C GLY A 72 -0.20 12.11 -2.00
N GLY A 73 -1.29 11.52 -1.52
CA GLY A 73 -2.63 12.13 -1.59
C GLY A 73 -3.42 11.82 -2.87
N ASP A 74 -2.82 11.18 -3.88
CA ASP A 74 -3.49 10.85 -5.15
C ASP A 74 -3.60 9.34 -5.36
N PRO A 75 -4.81 8.76 -5.33
CA PRO A 75 -5.01 7.32 -5.54
C PRO A 75 -4.83 6.89 -7.02
N ALA A 76 -4.89 7.82 -7.98
CA ALA A 76 -4.97 7.49 -9.40
C ALA A 76 -3.83 6.61 -9.93
N PRO A 77 -2.55 6.84 -9.57
CA PRO A 77 -1.45 6.00 -10.04
C PRO A 77 -1.57 4.53 -9.60
N ILE A 78 -2.07 4.30 -8.38
CA ILE A 78 -2.25 2.95 -7.83
C ILE A 78 -3.45 2.28 -8.49
N ARG A 79 -4.58 2.99 -8.58
CA ARG A 79 -5.81 2.51 -9.22
C ARG A 79 -5.62 2.08 -10.66
N ALA A 80 -4.67 2.68 -11.37
CA ALA A 80 -4.34 2.27 -12.74
C ALA A 80 -3.72 0.86 -12.82
N VAL A 81 -3.30 0.27 -11.70
CA VAL A 81 -2.66 -1.06 -11.64
C VAL A 81 -3.51 -2.06 -10.86
N CYS A 82 -3.99 -1.67 -9.68
CA CYS A 82 -4.73 -2.53 -8.75
C CYS A 82 -5.63 -1.70 -7.84
N ASP A 83 -6.42 -2.33 -6.98
CA ASP A 83 -7.21 -1.62 -5.98
C ASP A 83 -6.28 -0.94 -4.95
N LEU A 84 -6.76 0.14 -4.33
CA LEU A 84 -6.09 0.79 -3.20
C LEU A 84 -6.99 0.75 -1.98
N GLU A 85 -6.51 0.12 -0.92
CA GLU A 85 -7.15 0.02 0.39
C GLU A 85 -6.48 0.98 1.39
N ILE A 86 -7.26 1.91 1.92
CA ILE A 86 -6.85 2.82 3.00
C ILE A 86 -7.40 2.30 4.32
N ILE A 87 -6.57 2.26 5.37
CA ILE A 87 -6.99 1.80 6.70
C ILE A 87 -7.73 2.91 7.47
N TYR A 88 -7.24 4.15 7.40
CA TYR A 88 -7.83 5.29 8.10
C TYR A 88 -7.84 6.59 7.27
N PRO A 89 -9.03 7.18 7.02
CA PRO A 89 -10.34 6.53 7.14
C PRO A 89 -10.42 5.30 6.22
N ALA A 90 -11.17 4.27 6.63
CA ALA A 90 -11.32 3.06 5.84
C ALA A 90 -11.95 3.40 4.47
N THR A 91 -11.25 3.16 3.37
CA THR A 91 -11.70 3.53 2.02
C THR A 91 -11.04 2.65 0.97
N THR A 92 -11.84 2.14 0.04
CA THR A 92 -11.35 1.37 -1.12
C THR A 92 -11.50 2.19 -2.39
N TYR A 93 -10.42 2.30 -3.17
CA TYR A 93 -10.46 2.82 -4.52
C TYR A 93 -10.27 1.69 -5.52
N ALA A 94 -11.35 1.27 -6.15
CA ALA A 94 -11.32 0.22 -7.15
C ALA A 94 -10.55 0.65 -8.41
N ARG A 95 -9.80 -0.30 -8.98
CA ARG A 95 -9.20 -0.17 -10.31
C ARG A 95 -10.29 0.06 -11.36
N THR A 96 -10.00 0.97 -12.29
CA THR A 96 -10.83 1.26 -13.47
C THR A 96 -10.22 0.67 -14.73
#